data_AF-A0A7X5UD67-F1
#
_entry.id   AF-A0A7X5UD67-F1
#
_cell.length_a   1.000
_cell.length_b   1.000
_cell.length_c   1.000
_cell.angle_alpha   90.00
_cell.angle_beta   90.00
_cell.angle_gamma   90.00
#
_symmetry.space_group_name_H-M   'P 1'
#
loop_
_entity.id
_entity.type
_entity.pdbx_description
1 polymer ?
#
loop_
_entity_poly.entity_id
_entity_poly.type
_entity_poly.pdbx_seq_one_letter_code
_entity_poly.pdbx_strand_id
1 'polypeptide(L)'
;MEGPWFLQALGLPPYADVAAVRRAYAQALRRIDPSADPDGFARLREAYETARAWCEQVGAEEHDADTPSHEAASQDAQAEGGNTGTDESAPSAGSDARREAALLTEAFVSGVRTGDAAHAVDLLERTIAELRTRYIDAPGELEERLIDLIAGQDLPHRAALFDAATALFHWEDIGQLAPLGERGQWVEAVIVQQSLWMQGDPVQRRQWLDPVIRAAVPIDAPLAGHWPVVDRLCTQYPQWIGLHLHHTVARAWKASFEALATPVQQKYRQKATTQAKPRAPAKVRRRFSLPWFGLVIALGALSHLGQAIFNDHGLATFSLPWSGQDDTPETCADLYRQLSRKDAFAGITDRAVRELTHRGEQCERNGYWHPVPRTDSH
;
A
#
# COMPACT_ATOMS: atom_id res chain seq x y z
N MET A 1 -14.20 31.32 23.52
CA MET A 1 -14.33 30.67 22.21
C MET A 1 -13.39 29.49 22.22
N GLU A 2 -13.93 28.30 22.46
CA GLU A 2 -13.15 27.06 22.41
C GLU A 2 -12.83 26.77 20.94
N GLY A 3 -11.55 26.71 20.61
CA GLY A 3 -11.09 26.38 19.26
C GLY A 3 -11.18 24.88 19.00
N PRO A 4 -11.02 24.44 17.73
CA PRO A 4 -10.94 23.03 17.38
C PRO A 4 -9.88 22.31 18.23
N TRP A 5 -10.18 21.09 18.68
CA TRP A 5 -9.35 20.34 19.62
C TRP A 5 -7.89 20.16 19.13
N PHE A 6 -7.68 20.04 17.82
CA PHE A 6 -6.36 19.89 17.20
C PHE A 6 -5.52 21.17 17.24
N LEU A 7 -6.13 22.36 17.11
CA LEU A 7 -5.43 23.64 17.30
C LEU A 7 -5.13 23.86 18.79
N GLN A 8 -6.03 23.44 19.67
CA GLN A 8 -5.81 23.50 21.11
C GLN A 8 -4.69 22.55 21.56
N ALA A 9 -4.60 21.35 20.97
CA ALA A 9 -3.52 20.40 21.21
C ALA A 9 -2.14 20.96 20.77
N LEU A 10 -2.11 21.79 19.73
CA LEU A 10 -0.91 22.52 19.28
C LEU A 10 -0.69 23.86 20.01
N GLY A 11 -1.61 24.29 20.87
CA GLY A 11 -1.55 25.58 21.59
C GLY A 11 -1.75 26.80 20.68
N LEU A 12 -2.50 26.65 19.59
CA LEU A 12 -2.71 27.65 18.56
C LEU A 12 -4.10 28.29 18.64
N PRO A 13 -4.24 29.59 18.28
CA PRO A 13 -5.54 30.23 18.15
C PRO A 13 -6.33 29.68 16.94
N PRO A 14 -7.66 29.82 16.93
CA PRO A 14 -8.53 29.30 15.86
C PRO A 14 -8.34 29.97 14.48
N TYR A 15 -7.56 31.04 14.41
CA TYR A 15 -7.20 31.75 13.17
C TYR A 15 -5.73 31.51 12.77
N ALA A 16 -5.11 30.44 13.27
CA ALA A 16 -3.74 30.09 12.92
C ALA A 16 -3.63 29.68 11.45
N ASP A 17 -2.65 30.25 10.75
CA ASP A 17 -2.32 29.89 9.37
C ASP A 17 -1.47 28.61 9.31
N VAL A 18 -1.33 28.03 8.11
CA VAL A 18 -0.52 26.83 7.86
C VAL A 18 0.91 27.01 8.39
N ALA A 19 1.47 28.21 8.29
CA ALA A 19 2.80 28.53 8.79
C ALA A 19 2.89 28.50 10.33
N ALA A 20 1.86 28.94 11.06
CA ALA A 20 1.77 28.84 12.51
C ALA A 20 1.59 27.38 12.97
N VAL A 21 0.76 26.59 12.28
CA VAL A 21 0.59 25.14 12.52
C VAL A 21 1.92 24.40 12.43
N ARG A 22 2.70 24.66 11.36
CA ARG A 22 4.04 24.07 11.18
C ARG A 22 5.02 24.47 12.27
N ARG A 23 5.04 25.76 12.66
CA ARG A 23 5.93 26.26 13.72
C ARG A 23 5.60 25.65 15.09
N ALA A 24 4.32 25.54 15.43
CA ALA A 24 3.89 24.95 16.70
C ALA A 24 4.26 23.47 16.79
N TYR A 25 4.04 22.70 15.70
CA TYR A 25 4.44 21.31 15.63
C TYR A 25 5.96 21.13 15.80
N ALA A 26 6.78 21.94 15.14
CA ALA A 26 8.24 21.88 15.28
C ALA A 26 8.71 22.21 16.72
N GLN A 27 8.04 23.13 17.40
CA GLN A 27 8.35 23.46 18.80
C GLN A 27 7.89 22.37 19.78
N ALA A 28 6.79 21.69 19.48
CA ALA A 28 6.29 20.57 20.27
C ALA A 28 7.16 19.32 20.08
N LEU A 29 7.65 19.07 18.86
CA LEU A 29 8.53 17.95 18.54
C LEU A 29 9.87 18.02 19.28
N ARG A 30 10.40 19.23 19.51
CA ARG A 30 11.63 19.41 20.32
C ARG A 30 11.45 19.07 21.80
N ARG A 31 10.20 18.94 22.27
CA ARG A 31 9.87 18.68 23.67
C ARG A 31 9.45 17.23 23.94
N ILE A 32 9.09 16.49 22.90
CA ILE A 32 8.68 15.09 23.01
C ILE A 32 9.86 14.20 22.60
N ASP A 33 10.21 13.26 23.48
CA ASP A 33 11.10 12.15 23.15
C ASP A 33 10.26 10.99 22.58
N PRO A 34 10.36 10.69 21.27
CA PRO A 34 9.54 9.66 20.63
C PRO A 34 9.77 8.25 21.20
N SER A 35 10.92 8.00 21.81
CA SER A 35 11.22 6.72 22.47
C SER A 35 10.62 6.60 23.87
N ALA A 36 10.32 7.72 24.53
CA ALA A 36 9.77 7.74 25.88
C ALA A 36 8.23 7.82 25.90
N ASP A 37 7.61 8.44 24.88
CA ASP A 37 6.15 8.59 24.78
C ASP A 37 5.66 8.44 23.32
N PRO A 38 5.56 7.19 22.81
CA PRO A 38 5.09 6.94 21.45
C PRO A 38 3.63 7.35 21.25
N ASP A 39 2.78 7.21 22.27
CA ASP A 39 1.37 7.60 22.21
C ASP A 39 1.21 9.13 22.17
N GLY A 40 2.05 9.86 22.90
CA GLY A 40 2.10 11.32 22.86
C GLY A 40 2.58 11.87 21.52
N PHE A 41 3.55 11.20 20.89
CA PHE A 41 3.99 11.53 19.54
C PHE A 41 2.90 11.26 18.50
N ALA A 42 2.20 10.12 18.58
CA ALA A 42 1.09 9.80 17.68
C ALA A 42 -0.04 10.83 17.77
N ARG A 43 -0.46 11.22 18.98
CA ARG A 43 -1.48 12.27 19.19
C ARG A 43 -1.04 13.64 18.66
N LEU A 44 0.23 14.00 18.85
CA LEU A 44 0.77 15.27 18.33
C LEU A 44 0.77 15.29 16.80
N ARG A 45 1.11 14.16 16.18
CA ARG A 45 1.10 14.00 14.73
C ARG A 45 -0.31 14.06 14.15
N GLU A 46 -1.27 13.38 14.77
CA GLU A 46 -2.69 13.43 14.38
C GLU A 46 -3.25 14.85 14.46
N ALA A 47 -2.92 15.59 15.53
CA ALA A 47 -3.32 16.98 15.69
C ALA A 47 -2.71 17.89 14.60
N TYR A 48 -1.46 17.66 14.20
CA TYR A 48 -0.80 18.40 13.12
C TYR A 48 -1.43 18.11 11.75
N GLU A 49 -1.63 16.84 11.41
CA GLU A 49 -2.22 16.43 10.13
C GLU A 49 -3.65 16.98 9.99
N THR A 50 -4.45 16.88 11.05
CA THR A 50 -5.82 17.44 11.10
C THR A 50 -5.81 18.97 10.98
N ALA A 51 -4.89 19.65 11.69
CA ALA A 51 -4.77 21.11 11.63
C ALA A 51 -4.36 21.60 10.23
N ARG A 52 -3.45 20.88 9.56
CA ARG A 52 -2.99 21.21 8.21
C ARG A 52 -4.13 21.07 7.19
N ALA A 53 -4.83 19.93 7.21
CA ALA A 53 -5.95 19.69 6.30
C ALA A 53 -7.07 20.72 6.50
N TRP A 54 -7.33 21.12 7.76
CA TRP A 54 -8.30 22.16 8.06
C TRP A 54 -7.89 23.54 7.52
N CYS A 55 -6.63 23.96 7.69
CA CYS A 55 -6.16 25.23 7.13
C CYS A 55 -6.16 25.24 5.59
N GLU A 56 -5.90 24.10 4.94
CA GLU A 56 -5.97 23.95 3.48
C GLU A 56 -7.41 24.06 2.95
N GLN A 57 -8.41 23.59 3.71
CA GLN A 57 -9.83 23.76 3.38
C GLN A 57 -10.31 25.21 3.59
N VAL A 58 -9.94 25.84 4.71
CA VAL A 58 -10.32 27.25 5.00
C VAL A 58 -9.67 28.21 3.99
N GLY A 59 -8.44 27.96 3.57
CA GLY A 59 -7.76 28.75 2.53
C GLY A 59 -8.35 28.58 1.13
N ALA A 60 -9.04 27.47 0.85
CA ALA A 60 -9.77 27.25 -0.40
C ALA A 60 -11.13 27.96 -0.42
N GLU A 61 -11.80 28.07 0.74
CA GLU A 61 -13.08 28.79 0.86
C GLU A 61 -12.91 30.33 0.79
N GLU A 62 -11.77 30.87 1.20
CA GLU A 62 -11.46 32.31 1.08
C GLU A 62 -11.06 32.75 -0.35
N HIS A 63 -10.79 31.82 -1.27
CA HIS A 63 -10.41 32.14 -2.66
C HIS A 63 -11.56 32.06 -3.68
N ASP A 64 -12.75 31.59 -3.29
CA ASP A 64 -13.93 31.47 -4.18
C ASP A 64 -15.00 32.55 -3.90
N ALA A 65 -14.64 33.58 -3.13
CA ALA A 65 -15.53 34.69 -2.77
C ALA A 65 -14.87 36.07 -2.94
N ASP A 66 -14.12 36.31 -4.03
CA ASP A 66 -13.95 37.68 -4.53
C ASP A 66 -13.58 37.68 -6.03
N THR A 67 -14.61 37.76 -6.88
CA THR A 67 -14.46 38.36 -8.20
C THR A 67 -15.28 39.64 -8.22
N PRO A 68 -14.60 40.78 -8.36
CA PRO A 68 -15.03 41.75 -9.34
C PRO A 68 -13.88 42.13 -10.27
N SER A 69 -14.22 42.03 -11.55
CA SER A 69 -13.59 42.71 -12.67
C SER A 69 -13.19 44.15 -12.32
N HIS A 70 -11.91 44.48 -12.52
CA HIS A 70 -11.56 45.81 -13.00
C HIS A 70 -10.29 45.78 -13.85
N GLU A 71 -10.50 46.01 -15.13
CA GLU A 71 -9.49 46.34 -16.12
C GLU A 71 -9.09 47.82 -15.99
N ALA A 72 -7.84 48.10 -16.38
CA ALA A 72 -7.19 49.40 -16.60
C ALA A 72 -6.70 50.22 -15.39
N ALA A 73 -5.38 50.25 -15.19
CA ALA A 73 -4.55 51.45 -15.43
C ALA A 73 -3.06 51.18 -15.11
N SER A 74 -2.24 51.14 -16.16
CA SER A 74 -0.81 51.35 -16.06
C SER A 74 -0.52 52.84 -15.83
N GLN A 75 0.33 53.18 -14.85
CA GLN A 75 1.33 54.26 -14.96
C GLN A 75 2.30 54.29 -13.78
N ASP A 76 3.57 54.17 -14.16
CA ASP A 76 4.82 54.64 -13.56
C ASP A 76 4.78 55.46 -12.26
N ALA A 77 5.58 55.00 -11.28
CA ALA A 77 6.39 55.88 -10.43
C ALA A 77 7.59 55.12 -9.86
N GLN A 78 8.71 55.14 -10.58
CA GLN A 78 10.04 55.02 -9.98
C GLN A 78 10.27 56.24 -9.09
N ALA A 79 10.66 56.00 -7.83
CA ALA A 79 11.45 56.95 -7.05
C ALA A 79 12.37 56.15 -6.13
N GLU A 80 13.62 56.01 -6.58
CA GLU A 80 14.77 55.71 -5.75
C GLU A 80 14.88 56.74 -4.63
N GLY A 81 15.17 56.25 -3.43
CA GLY A 81 15.45 57.07 -2.26
C GLY A 81 16.02 56.18 -1.17
N GLY A 82 17.29 55.79 -1.35
CA GLY A 82 17.99 54.91 -0.43
C GLY A 82 18.04 55.45 0.99
N ASN A 83 17.86 54.55 1.94
CA ASN A 83 18.66 54.60 3.15
C ASN A 83 19.13 53.20 3.50
N THR A 84 20.44 53.12 3.66
CA THR A 84 21.25 52.01 4.13
C THR A 84 20.72 51.42 5.43
N GLY A 85 20.26 50.19 5.36
CA GLY A 85 20.16 49.26 6.47
C GLY A 85 20.68 47.93 5.97
N THR A 86 21.98 47.71 6.14
CA THR A 86 22.60 46.38 6.06
C THR A 86 21.93 45.51 7.12
N ASP A 87 20.89 44.78 6.74
CA ASP A 87 20.39 43.64 7.50
C ASP A 87 20.77 42.38 6.72
N GLU A 88 22.07 42.14 6.70
CA GLU A 88 22.65 40.85 6.39
C GLU A 88 22.49 39.98 7.64
N SER A 89 21.35 39.31 7.75
CA SER A 89 21.13 38.24 8.73
C SER A 89 20.05 37.25 8.27
N ALA A 90 20.55 36.13 7.73
CA ALA A 90 19.96 34.79 7.58
C ALA A 90 18.92 34.49 6.46
N PRO A 91 19.41 34.09 5.27
CA PRO A 91 18.70 33.15 4.40
C PRO A 91 19.40 31.78 4.18
N SER A 92 20.50 31.44 4.87
CA SER A 92 21.34 30.28 4.49
C SER A 92 20.79 28.89 4.90
N ALA A 93 20.31 28.70 6.12
CA ALA A 93 20.07 27.35 6.63
C ALA A 93 18.96 26.56 5.90
N GLY A 94 17.89 27.22 5.46
CA GLY A 94 16.77 26.58 4.78
C GLY A 94 17.01 26.32 3.28
N SER A 95 17.84 27.13 2.62
CA SER A 95 18.28 26.87 1.25
C SER A 95 19.31 25.73 1.21
N ASP A 96 20.20 25.69 2.21
CA ASP A 96 21.25 24.66 2.29
C ASP A 96 20.66 23.28 2.57
N ALA A 97 19.67 23.18 3.47
CA ALA A 97 18.95 21.93 3.74
C ALA A 97 18.22 21.38 2.51
N ARG A 98 17.49 22.22 1.77
CA ARG A 98 16.83 21.80 0.52
C ARG A 98 17.84 21.39 -0.56
N ARG A 99 18.94 22.12 -0.67
CA ARG A 99 20.03 21.79 -1.61
C ARG A 99 20.65 20.43 -1.26
N GLU A 100 20.87 20.16 0.02
CA GLU A 100 21.43 18.89 0.48
C GLU A 100 20.49 17.71 0.22
N ALA A 101 19.18 17.87 0.52
CA ALA A 101 18.17 16.87 0.19
C ALA A 101 18.12 16.56 -1.33
N ALA A 102 18.22 17.58 -2.17
CA ALA A 102 18.30 17.42 -3.62
C ALA A 102 19.58 16.65 -4.04
N LEU A 103 20.73 16.95 -3.42
CA LEU A 103 21.98 16.23 -3.70
C LEU A 103 21.90 14.74 -3.33
N LEU A 104 21.23 14.39 -2.22
CA LEU A 104 21.01 12.99 -1.84
C LEU A 104 20.13 12.27 -2.86
N THR A 105 19.07 12.94 -3.33
CA THR A 105 18.17 12.41 -4.36
C THR A 105 18.92 12.18 -5.68
N GLU A 106 19.74 13.14 -6.12
CA GLU A 106 20.57 13.00 -7.32
C GLU A 106 21.63 11.90 -7.16
N ALA A 107 22.26 11.79 -5.98
CA ALA A 107 23.20 10.72 -5.69
C ALA A 107 22.53 9.34 -5.75
N PHE A 108 21.30 9.22 -5.22
CA PHE A 108 20.48 8.01 -5.36
C PHE A 108 20.24 7.67 -6.84
N VAL A 109 19.71 8.62 -7.63
CA VAL A 109 19.40 8.40 -9.06
C VAL A 109 20.63 7.98 -9.86
N SER A 110 21.79 8.58 -9.57
CA SER A 110 23.06 8.19 -10.19
C SER A 110 23.52 6.81 -9.75
N GLY A 111 23.46 6.51 -8.45
CA GLY A 111 23.91 5.25 -7.87
C GLY A 111 23.12 4.03 -8.36
N VAL A 112 21.80 4.16 -8.49
CA VAL A 112 20.90 3.11 -9.02
C VAL A 112 21.33 2.61 -10.41
N ARG A 113 22.00 3.43 -11.22
CA ARG A 113 22.46 3.04 -12.56
C ARG A 113 23.71 2.16 -12.57
N THR A 114 24.44 2.09 -11.45
CA THR A 114 25.77 1.47 -11.40
C THR A 114 25.79 0.07 -10.77
N GLY A 115 24.66 -0.42 -10.24
CA GLY A 115 24.56 -1.71 -9.57
C GLY A 115 23.43 -2.60 -10.08
N ASP A 116 23.18 -3.71 -9.37
CA ASP A 116 22.06 -4.61 -9.59
C ASP A 116 20.79 -4.15 -8.84
N ALA A 117 19.71 -4.93 -8.97
CA ALA A 117 18.44 -4.59 -8.34
C ALA A 117 18.53 -4.57 -6.80
N ALA A 118 19.33 -5.45 -6.18
CA ALA A 118 19.50 -5.48 -4.74
C ALA A 118 20.23 -4.23 -4.24
N HIS A 119 21.26 -3.80 -4.95
CA HIS A 119 21.96 -2.54 -4.66
C HIS A 119 21.03 -1.33 -4.79
N ALA A 120 20.18 -1.30 -5.82
CA ALA A 120 19.23 -0.21 -6.02
C ALA A 120 18.21 -0.09 -4.87
N VAL A 121 17.70 -1.23 -4.39
CA VAL A 121 16.78 -1.28 -3.23
C VAL A 121 17.47 -0.81 -1.95
N ASP A 122 18.67 -1.32 -1.65
CA ASP A 122 19.46 -0.91 -0.48
C ASP A 122 19.79 0.59 -0.52
N LEU A 123 20.08 1.14 -1.71
CA LEU A 123 20.30 2.58 -1.86
C LEU A 123 19.02 3.39 -1.57
N LEU A 124 17.86 2.96 -2.06
CA LEU A 124 16.58 3.59 -1.78
C LEU A 124 16.26 3.62 -0.28
N GLU A 125 16.40 2.48 0.40
CA GLU A 125 16.16 2.34 1.83
C GLU A 125 17.04 3.30 2.65
N ARG A 126 18.35 3.34 2.34
CA ARG A 126 19.30 4.23 3.01
C ARG A 126 18.98 5.70 2.77
N THR A 127 18.70 6.08 1.52
CA THR A 127 18.36 7.46 1.19
C THR A 127 17.09 7.90 1.90
N ILE A 128 16.03 7.09 1.91
CA ILE A 128 14.79 7.42 2.63
C ILE A 128 15.02 7.54 4.15
N ALA A 129 15.78 6.61 4.75
CA ALA A 129 16.11 6.70 6.17
C ALA A 129 16.90 7.98 6.51
N GLU A 130 17.82 8.35 5.64
CA GLU A 130 18.63 9.56 5.78
C GLU A 130 17.82 10.85 5.59
N LEU A 131 16.84 10.84 4.67
CA LEU A 131 15.93 11.96 4.47
C LEU A 131 14.97 12.11 5.64
N ARG A 132 14.35 11.02 6.11
CA ARG A 132 13.38 11.02 7.23
C ARG A 132 13.97 11.55 8.54
N THR A 133 15.26 11.31 8.75
CA THR A 133 15.95 11.76 9.98
C THR A 133 16.31 13.24 9.94
N ARG A 134 16.45 13.84 8.75
CA ARG A 134 17.06 15.17 8.58
C ARG A 134 16.13 16.21 7.98
N TYR A 135 15.11 15.80 7.22
CA TYR A 135 14.24 16.69 6.47
C TYR A 135 12.78 16.23 6.55
N ILE A 136 11.88 17.16 6.85
CA ILE A 136 10.46 16.88 7.05
C ILE A 136 9.76 16.57 5.72
N ASP A 137 9.98 17.41 4.70
CA ASP A 137 9.24 17.36 3.44
C ASP A 137 9.96 16.50 2.36
N ALA A 138 11.28 16.31 2.49
CA ALA A 138 12.10 15.66 1.47
C ALA A 138 11.72 14.20 1.14
N PRO A 139 11.24 13.35 2.09
CA PRO A 139 10.77 12.02 1.73
C PRO A 139 9.61 12.04 0.73
N GLY A 140 8.68 12.99 0.84
CA GLY A 140 7.56 13.15 -0.10
C GLY A 140 8.02 13.69 -1.46
N GLU A 141 8.98 14.62 -1.47
CA GLU A 141 9.59 15.09 -2.73
C GLU A 141 10.31 13.95 -3.47
N LEU A 142 11.01 13.07 -2.73
CA LEU A 142 11.62 11.87 -3.30
C LEU A 142 10.57 10.88 -3.80
N GLU A 143 9.46 10.71 -3.09
CA GLU A 143 8.35 9.83 -3.49
C GLU A 143 7.79 10.24 -4.87
N GLU A 144 7.38 11.51 -5.01
CA GLU A 144 6.86 12.03 -6.28
C GLU A 144 7.88 11.87 -7.41
N ARG A 145 9.14 12.21 -7.13
CA ARG A 145 10.22 12.11 -8.11
C ARG A 145 10.50 10.68 -8.51
N LEU A 146 10.45 9.74 -7.57
CA LEU A 146 10.64 8.31 -7.83
C LEU A 146 9.51 7.77 -8.70
N ILE A 147 8.27 8.12 -8.41
CA ILE A 147 7.11 7.73 -9.23
C ILE A 147 7.29 8.23 -10.66
N ASP A 148 7.66 9.49 -10.86
CA ASP A 148 7.89 10.05 -12.20
C ASP A 148 8.98 9.30 -12.96
N LEU A 149 10.10 8.98 -12.30
CA LEU A 149 11.23 8.27 -12.92
C LEU A 149 10.88 6.82 -13.26
N ILE A 150 10.07 6.15 -12.43
CA ILE A 150 9.61 4.79 -12.69
C ILE A 150 8.57 4.80 -13.81
N ALA A 151 7.56 5.68 -13.74
CA ALA A 151 6.50 5.78 -14.73
C ALA A 151 7.04 6.21 -16.11
N GLY A 152 7.99 7.15 -16.14
CA GLY A 152 8.71 7.58 -17.34
C GLY A 152 9.69 6.55 -17.91
N GLN A 153 9.98 5.49 -17.16
CA GLN A 153 10.94 4.44 -17.47
C GLN A 153 12.42 4.89 -17.53
N ASP A 154 12.75 6.01 -16.89
CA ASP A 154 14.09 6.61 -16.91
C ASP A 154 15.07 5.96 -15.91
N LEU A 155 14.55 5.07 -15.05
CA LEU A 155 15.30 4.35 -14.04
C LEU A 155 15.44 2.86 -14.40
N PRO A 156 16.60 2.21 -14.14
CA PRO A 156 16.70 0.75 -14.18
C PRO A 156 16.03 0.13 -12.93
N HIS A 157 15.94 -1.20 -12.89
CA HIS A 157 15.45 -1.95 -11.72
C HIS A 157 14.04 -1.57 -11.23
N ARG A 158 13.21 -1.01 -12.13
CA ARG A 158 11.90 -0.41 -11.82
C ARG A 158 10.96 -1.30 -11.03
N ALA A 159 10.87 -2.57 -11.39
CA ALA A 159 10.02 -3.51 -10.66
C ALA A 159 10.47 -3.67 -9.20
N ALA A 160 11.78 -3.87 -8.97
CA ALA A 160 12.32 -4.01 -7.62
C ALA A 160 12.20 -2.71 -6.81
N LEU A 161 12.42 -1.55 -7.45
CA LEU A 161 12.25 -0.25 -6.81
C LEU A 161 10.79 0.06 -6.50
N PHE A 162 9.85 -0.32 -7.37
CA PHE A 162 8.42 -0.18 -7.13
C PHE A 162 7.97 -1.04 -5.95
N ASP A 163 8.41 -2.30 -5.88
CA ASP A 163 8.10 -3.21 -4.77
C ASP A 163 8.66 -2.65 -3.44
N ALA A 164 9.91 -2.16 -3.44
CA ALA A 164 10.51 -1.54 -2.26
C ALA A 164 9.80 -0.23 -1.86
N ALA A 165 9.48 0.63 -2.83
CA ALA A 165 8.76 1.88 -2.59
C ALA A 165 7.37 1.66 -2.02
N THR A 166 6.65 0.62 -2.50
CA THR A 166 5.34 0.24 -1.96
C THR A 166 5.41 -0.02 -0.46
N ALA A 167 6.44 -0.74 0.00
CA ALA A 167 6.65 -1.00 1.42
C ALA A 167 7.13 0.23 2.19
N LEU A 168 8.02 1.04 1.61
CA LEU A 168 8.63 2.19 2.28
C LEU A 168 7.67 3.37 2.44
N PHE A 169 6.83 3.64 1.44
CA PHE A 169 5.85 4.73 1.42
C PHE A 169 4.44 4.28 1.81
N HIS A 170 4.24 2.99 2.09
CA HIS A 170 2.96 2.43 2.52
C HIS A 170 1.85 2.65 1.49
N TRP A 171 2.13 2.48 0.19
CA TRP A 171 1.16 2.71 -0.89
C TRP A 171 -0.09 1.82 -0.83
N GLU A 172 -0.04 0.72 -0.07
CA GLU A 172 -1.18 -0.17 0.14
C GLU A 172 -2.17 0.37 1.20
N ASP A 173 -1.75 1.34 2.02
CA ASP A 173 -2.60 1.91 3.05
C ASP A 173 -3.64 2.86 2.45
N ILE A 174 -4.86 2.79 3.00
CA ILE A 174 -6.01 3.56 2.51
C ILE A 174 -5.72 5.05 2.63
N GLY A 175 -5.87 5.78 1.52
CA GLY A 175 -5.75 7.24 1.48
C GLY A 175 -4.34 7.77 1.21
N GLN A 176 -3.29 6.94 1.26
CA GLN A 176 -1.90 7.40 1.03
C GLN A 176 -1.68 7.90 -0.40
N LEU A 177 -2.38 7.32 -1.38
CA LEU A 177 -2.22 7.68 -2.79
C LEU A 177 -3.05 8.91 -3.20
N ALA A 178 -4.07 9.29 -2.43
CA ALA A 178 -4.97 10.39 -2.82
C ALA A 178 -4.26 11.75 -2.96
N PRO A 179 -3.34 12.15 -2.05
CA PRO A 179 -2.58 13.40 -2.18
C PRO A 179 -1.68 13.46 -3.42
N LEU A 180 -1.28 12.31 -3.97
CA LEU A 180 -0.38 12.22 -5.12
C LEU A 180 -1.09 12.50 -6.46
N GLY A 181 -2.41 12.64 -6.48
CA GLY A 181 -3.18 12.95 -7.69
C GLY A 181 -2.97 11.91 -8.80
N GLU A 182 -2.59 12.36 -10.01
CA GLU A 182 -2.34 11.48 -11.15
C GLU A 182 -1.24 10.43 -10.88
N ARG A 183 -0.22 10.78 -10.08
CA ARG A 183 0.84 9.85 -9.69
C ARG A 183 0.28 8.72 -8.83
N GLY A 184 -0.60 9.05 -7.88
CA GLY A 184 -1.29 8.08 -7.04
C GLY A 184 -2.18 7.14 -7.85
N GLN A 185 -2.95 7.68 -8.80
CA GLN A 185 -3.76 6.87 -9.72
C GLN A 185 -2.92 5.91 -10.56
N TRP A 186 -1.73 6.33 -10.98
CA TRP A 186 -0.79 5.46 -11.69
C TRP A 186 -0.28 4.32 -10.80
N VAL A 187 0.14 4.62 -9.55
CA VAL A 187 0.57 3.61 -8.58
C VAL A 187 -0.55 2.61 -8.29
N GLU A 188 -1.76 3.09 -8.03
CA GLU A 188 -2.94 2.26 -7.79
C GLU A 188 -3.21 1.33 -8.98
N ALA A 189 -3.14 1.85 -10.21
CA ALA A 189 -3.31 1.04 -11.41
C ALA A 189 -2.26 -0.07 -11.53
N VAL A 190 -1.01 0.18 -11.13
CA VAL A 190 0.04 -0.84 -11.09
C VAL A 190 -0.28 -1.91 -10.06
N ILE A 191 -0.64 -1.54 -8.82
CA ILE A 191 -0.98 -2.47 -7.74
C ILE A 191 -2.18 -3.34 -8.13
N VAL A 192 -3.24 -2.73 -8.68
CA VAL A 192 -4.43 -3.45 -9.16
C VAL A 192 -4.05 -4.44 -10.26
N GLN A 193 -3.27 -4.02 -11.27
CA GLN A 193 -2.83 -4.90 -12.35
C GLN A 193 -1.93 -6.04 -11.86
N GLN A 194 -1.04 -5.78 -10.90
CA GLN A 194 -0.23 -6.79 -10.24
C GLN A 194 -1.11 -7.81 -9.52
N SER A 195 -2.12 -7.36 -8.77
CA SER A 195 -3.04 -8.25 -8.05
C SER A 195 -3.83 -9.15 -9.01
N LEU A 196 -4.34 -8.59 -10.11
CA LEU A 196 -5.05 -9.32 -11.16
C LEU A 196 -4.14 -10.33 -11.85
N TRP A 197 -2.90 -9.94 -12.13
CA TRP A 197 -1.89 -10.86 -12.64
C TRP A 197 -1.66 -12.01 -11.66
N MET A 198 -1.48 -11.73 -10.37
CA MET A 198 -1.17 -12.74 -9.34
C MET A 198 -2.29 -13.77 -9.15
N GLN A 199 -3.56 -13.41 -9.43
CA GLN A 199 -4.71 -14.31 -9.42
C GLN A 199 -4.74 -15.30 -10.61
N GLY A 200 -3.95 -15.08 -11.65
CA GLY A 200 -3.86 -15.94 -12.83
C GLY A 200 -3.12 -17.27 -12.61
N ASP A 201 -3.17 -18.17 -13.61
CA ASP A 201 -2.52 -19.49 -13.57
C ASP A 201 -1.01 -19.38 -13.32
N PRO A 202 -0.47 -19.92 -12.20
CA PRO A 202 0.94 -19.80 -11.84
C PRO A 202 1.91 -20.48 -12.83
N VAL A 203 1.46 -21.48 -13.59
CA VAL A 203 2.28 -22.10 -14.65
C VAL A 203 2.44 -21.11 -15.80
N GLN A 204 1.34 -20.49 -16.21
CA GLN A 204 1.34 -19.48 -17.27
C GLN A 204 2.19 -18.28 -16.84
N ARG A 205 2.04 -17.77 -15.62
CA ARG A 205 2.82 -16.62 -15.11
C ARG A 205 4.33 -16.84 -15.19
N ARG A 206 4.82 -18.01 -14.72
CA ARG A 206 6.26 -18.35 -14.77
C ARG A 206 6.79 -18.47 -16.19
N GLN A 207 6.02 -19.10 -17.08
CA GLN A 207 6.40 -19.24 -18.49
C GLN A 207 6.57 -17.90 -19.21
N TRP A 208 5.88 -16.84 -18.74
CA TRP A 208 5.94 -15.51 -19.36
C TRP A 208 6.89 -14.54 -18.67
N LEU A 209 7.01 -14.59 -17.34
CA LEU A 209 7.91 -13.71 -16.60
C LEU A 209 9.38 -14.00 -16.90
N ASP A 210 9.77 -15.28 -17.02
CA ASP A 210 11.17 -15.64 -17.30
C ASP A 210 11.69 -15.04 -18.63
N PRO A 211 10.99 -15.16 -19.78
CA PRO A 211 11.44 -14.54 -21.03
C PRO A 211 11.39 -13.01 -21.04
N VAL A 212 10.39 -12.40 -20.40
CA VAL A 212 10.23 -10.93 -20.37
C VAL A 212 11.27 -10.28 -19.48
N ILE A 213 11.56 -10.86 -18.31
CA ILE A 213 12.59 -10.38 -17.38
C ILE A 213 14.00 -10.62 -17.96
N ARG A 214 14.20 -11.70 -18.72
CA ARG A 214 15.49 -12.06 -19.35
C ARG A 214 15.68 -11.50 -20.75
N ALA A 215 14.79 -10.64 -21.27
CA ALA A 215 14.92 -10.06 -22.60
C ALA A 215 16.11 -9.08 -22.66
N ALA A 216 17.32 -9.61 -22.56
CA ALA A 216 18.54 -8.97 -22.99
C ALA A 216 18.47 -8.92 -24.51
N VAL A 217 18.39 -7.71 -25.05
CA VAL A 217 18.61 -7.43 -26.48
C VAL A 217 19.92 -8.13 -26.90
N PRO A 218 19.97 -8.88 -28.03
CA PRO A 218 19.07 -8.83 -29.19
C PRO A 218 17.91 -9.84 -29.20
N ILE A 219 16.82 -9.46 -29.87
CA ILE A 219 15.60 -10.27 -30.03
C ILE A 219 15.76 -11.16 -31.26
N ASP A 220 15.92 -12.46 -31.04
CA ASP A 220 16.02 -13.46 -32.11
C ASP A 220 14.64 -13.87 -32.66
N ALA A 221 14.64 -14.67 -33.75
CA ALA A 221 13.40 -15.10 -34.40
C ALA A 221 12.47 -15.97 -33.49
N PRO A 222 12.98 -16.90 -32.67
CA PRO A 222 12.18 -17.60 -31.66
C PRO A 222 11.52 -16.66 -30.64
N LEU A 223 12.25 -15.66 -30.14
CA LEU A 223 11.71 -14.67 -29.20
C LEU A 223 10.69 -13.77 -29.89
N ALA A 224 10.95 -13.32 -31.13
CA ALA A 224 10.02 -12.53 -31.95
C ALA A 224 8.63 -13.18 -32.04
N GLY A 225 8.56 -14.50 -32.20
CA GLY A 225 7.30 -15.26 -32.28
C GLY A 225 6.39 -15.16 -31.03
N HIS A 226 6.91 -14.73 -29.89
CA HIS A 226 6.14 -14.55 -28.65
C HIS A 226 5.45 -13.18 -28.58
N TRP A 227 5.75 -12.24 -29.49
CA TRP A 227 5.19 -10.89 -29.50
C TRP A 227 3.65 -10.85 -29.39
N PRO A 228 2.84 -11.67 -30.11
CA PRO A 228 1.38 -11.59 -29.99
C PRO A 228 0.83 -11.86 -28.59
N VAL A 229 1.58 -12.56 -27.73
CA VAL A 229 1.19 -12.73 -26.33
C VAL A 229 1.63 -11.52 -25.51
N VAL A 230 2.86 -11.05 -25.71
CA VAL A 230 3.40 -9.85 -25.05
C VAL A 230 2.53 -8.64 -25.34
N ASP A 231 2.13 -8.42 -26.59
CA ASP A 231 1.23 -7.35 -27.04
C ASP A 231 -0.10 -7.35 -26.27
N ARG A 232 -0.69 -8.54 -26.06
CA ARG A 232 -1.90 -8.66 -25.23
C ARG A 232 -1.64 -8.35 -23.76
N LEU A 233 -0.51 -8.77 -23.20
CA LEU A 233 -0.15 -8.45 -21.82
C LEU A 233 0.08 -6.95 -21.65
N CYS A 234 0.78 -6.30 -22.60
CA CYS A 234 0.93 -4.85 -22.63
C CYS A 234 -0.41 -4.12 -22.77
N THR A 235 -1.38 -4.72 -23.45
CA THR A 235 -2.74 -4.14 -23.58
C THR A 235 -3.56 -4.35 -22.30
N GLN A 236 -3.45 -5.52 -21.66
CA GLN A 236 -4.26 -5.89 -20.50
C GLN A 236 -3.72 -5.29 -19.18
N TYR A 237 -2.39 -5.21 -19.06
CA TYR A 237 -1.68 -4.76 -17.86
C TYR A 237 -0.60 -3.73 -18.24
N PRO A 238 -0.97 -2.59 -18.85
CA PRO A 238 -0.01 -1.65 -19.44
C PRO A 238 1.00 -1.10 -18.43
N GLN A 239 0.56 -0.76 -17.21
CA GLN A 239 1.42 -0.11 -16.23
C GLN A 239 2.33 -1.12 -15.54
N TRP A 240 1.76 -2.26 -15.12
CA TRP A 240 2.52 -3.31 -14.45
C TRP A 240 3.54 -3.98 -15.40
N ILE A 241 3.18 -4.29 -16.65
CA ILE A 241 4.13 -4.81 -17.63
C ILE A 241 5.20 -3.76 -17.97
N GLY A 242 4.87 -2.47 -17.96
CA GLY A 242 5.83 -1.37 -18.17
C GLY A 242 6.97 -1.33 -17.14
N LEU A 243 6.76 -1.84 -15.92
CA LEU A 243 7.82 -1.98 -14.93
C LEU A 243 8.89 -2.99 -15.37
N HIS A 244 8.48 -4.06 -16.04
CA HIS A 244 9.37 -5.15 -16.44
C HIS A 244 9.91 -4.98 -17.87
N LEU A 245 9.11 -4.42 -18.77
CA LEU A 245 9.44 -4.28 -20.19
C LEU A 245 9.53 -2.81 -20.57
N HIS A 246 10.75 -2.36 -20.91
CA HIS A 246 10.97 -1.01 -21.39
C HIS A 246 10.30 -0.80 -22.77
N HIS A 247 9.73 0.38 -23.02
CA HIS A 247 8.95 0.69 -24.22
C HIS A 247 9.79 0.60 -25.50
N THR A 248 11.08 0.92 -25.44
CA THR A 248 12.00 0.74 -26.59
C THR A 248 12.20 -0.73 -26.93
N VAL A 249 12.30 -1.61 -25.92
CA VAL A 249 12.44 -3.06 -26.11
C VAL A 249 11.13 -3.63 -26.66
N ALA A 250 9.98 -3.21 -26.13
CA ALA A 250 8.68 -3.60 -26.68
C ALA A 250 8.53 -3.20 -28.16
N ARG A 251 8.95 -1.98 -28.52
CA ARG A 251 8.92 -1.49 -29.91
C ARG A 251 9.87 -2.27 -30.82
N ALA A 252 11.09 -2.57 -30.35
CA ALA A 252 12.03 -3.40 -31.08
C ALA A 252 11.48 -4.82 -31.29
N TRP A 253 10.84 -5.39 -30.27
CA TRP A 253 10.22 -6.72 -30.36
C TRP A 253 9.10 -6.76 -31.40
N LYS A 254 8.21 -5.76 -31.36
CA LYS A 254 7.15 -5.59 -32.35
C LYS A 254 7.72 -5.53 -33.76
N ALA A 255 8.74 -4.70 -33.98
CA ALA A 255 9.40 -4.57 -35.27
C ALA A 255 10.03 -5.89 -35.74
N SER A 256 10.70 -6.63 -34.86
CA SER A 256 11.25 -7.96 -35.17
C SER A 256 10.17 -8.97 -35.56
N PHE A 257 9.00 -8.92 -34.93
CA PHE A 257 7.87 -9.78 -35.29
C PHE A 257 7.24 -9.39 -36.63
N GLU A 258 7.06 -8.10 -36.87
CA GLU A 258 6.51 -7.57 -38.12
C GLU A 258 7.43 -7.81 -39.32
N ALA A 259 8.74 -7.96 -39.09
CA ALA A 259 9.72 -8.35 -40.11
C ALA A 259 9.64 -9.83 -40.53
N LEU A 260 8.96 -10.70 -39.76
CA LEU A 260 8.76 -12.10 -40.14
C LEU A 260 7.80 -12.22 -41.33
N ALA A 261 7.92 -13.28 -42.12
CA ALA A 261 6.97 -13.54 -43.21
C ALA A 261 5.52 -13.67 -42.68
N THR A 262 4.55 -13.11 -43.40
CA THR A 262 3.12 -13.14 -43.04
C THR A 262 2.57 -14.51 -42.63
N PRO A 263 2.85 -15.64 -43.32
CA PRO A 263 2.38 -16.95 -42.87
C PRO A 263 2.94 -17.38 -41.50
N VAL A 264 4.17 -16.96 -41.17
CA VAL A 264 4.78 -17.21 -39.86
C VAL A 264 4.10 -16.36 -38.78
N GLN A 265 3.82 -15.09 -39.07
CA GLN A 265 3.09 -14.21 -38.15
C GLN A 265 1.70 -14.77 -37.81
N GLN A 266 0.94 -15.23 -38.81
CA GLN A 266 -0.39 -15.81 -38.63
C GLN A 266 -0.34 -17.05 -37.72
N LYS A 267 0.64 -17.94 -37.94
CA LYS A 267 0.85 -19.13 -37.12
C LYS A 267 1.07 -18.78 -35.64
N TYR A 268 1.90 -17.78 -35.35
CA TYR A 268 2.15 -17.34 -33.98
C TYR A 268 0.94 -16.66 -33.34
N ARG A 269 0.19 -15.84 -34.09
CA ARG A 269 -1.08 -15.25 -33.60
C ARG A 269 -2.11 -16.32 -33.24
N GLN A 270 -2.26 -17.35 -34.08
CA GLN A 270 -3.15 -18.48 -33.79
C GLN A 270 -2.70 -19.24 -32.54
N LYS A 271 -1.41 -19.56 -32.41
CA LYS A 271 -0.85 -20.22 -31.21
C LYS A 271 -1.07 -19.38 -29.95
N ALA A 272 -0.94 -18.07 -30.05
CA ALA A 272 -1.19 -17.16 -28.93
C ALA A 272 -2.66 -17.22 -28.49
N THR A 273 -3.63 -17.27 -29.42
CA THR A 273 -5.06 -17.39 -29.07
C THR A 273 -5.42 -18.71 -28.40
N THR A 274 -4.78 -19.81 -28.79
CA THR A 274 -5.07 -21.13 -28.19
C THR A 274 -4.50 -21.28 -26.79
N GLN A 275 -3.38 -20.62 -26.48
CA GLN A 275 -2.81 -20.58 -25.13
C GLN A 275 -3.61 -19.69 -24.15
N ALA A 276 -4.33 -18.70 -24.65
CA ALA A 276 -5.16 -17.82 -23.82
C ALA A 276 -6.48 -18.45 -23.38
N LYS A 277 -6.90 -19.55 -24.02
CA LYS A 277 -8.11 -20.25 -23.61
C LYS A 277 -7.80 -20.97 -22.29
N PRO A 278 -8.55 -20.72 -21.19
CA PRO A 278 -8.32 -21.41 -19.94
C PRO A 278 -8.33 -22.90 -20.26
N ARG A 279 -7.23 -23.58 -19.92
CA ARG A 279 -7.11 -25.00 -20.14
C ARG A 279 -8.25 -25.61 -19.33
N ALA A 280 -9.29 -26.09 -20.01
CA ALA A 280 -10.42 -26.73 -19.35
C ALA A 280 -9.83 -27.70 -18.33
N PRO A 281 -10.29 -27.66 -17.06
CA PRO A 281 -9.68 -28.44 -16.01
C PRO A 281 -9.54 -29.85 -16.56
N ALA A 282 -8.29 -30.32 -16.68
CA ALA A 282 -8.03 -31.64 -17.20
C ALA A 282 -8.96 -32.54 -16.39
N LYS A 283 -9.89 -33.24 -17.05
CA LYS A 283 -10.79 -34.17 -16.38
C LYS A 283 -9.87 -35.13 -15.66
N VAL A 284 -9.60 -34.87 -14.38
CA VAL A 284 -8.84 -35.75 -13.51
C VAL A 284 -9.71 -36.97 -13.51
N ARG A 285 -9.33 -37.94 -14.32
CA ARG A 285 -9.95 -39.25 -14.35
C ARG A 285 -9.56 -39.82 -13.00
N ARG A 286 -10.34 -39.47 -11.98
CA ARG A 286 -10.25 -40.01 -10.63
C ARG A 286 -10.42 -41.51 -10.82
N ARG A 287 -9.30 -42.21 -10.96
CA ARG A 287 -9.22 -43.63 -10.66
C ARG A 287 -9.55 -43.69 -9.18
N PHE A 288 -10.82 -43.92 -8.90
CA PHE A 288 -11.31 -44.26 -7.58
C PHE A 288 -10.57 -45.52 -7.15
N SER A 289 -9.51 -45.37 -6.37
CA SER A 289 -9.00 -46.42 -5.50
C SER A 289 -9.35 -46.04 -4.07
N LEU A 290 -10.59 -46.31 -3.66
CA LEU A 290 -10.86 -46.62 -2.26
C LEU A 290 -10.29 -48.02 -2.01
N PRO A 291 -9.45 -48.22 -0.97
CA PRO A 291 -10.02 -48.29 0.37
C PRO A 291 -9.08 -47.74 1.46
N TRP A 292 -9.31 -46.50 1.90
CA TRP A 292 -8.83 -46.04 3.22
C TRP A 292 -9.98 -45.58 4.12
N PHE A 293 -11.12 -45.19 3.54
CA PHE A 293 -12.35 -44.82 4.27
C PHE A 293 -13.02 -45.98 5.03
N GLY A 294 -12.69 -47.24 4.74
CA GLY A 294 -13.20 -48.39 5.51
C GLY A 294 -12.55 -48.56 6.90
N LEU A 295 -11.32 -48.06 7.08
CA LEU A 295 -10.56 -48.28 8.33
C LEU A 295 -10.99 -47.31 9.45
N VAL A 296 -11.45 -46.12 9.10
CA VAL A 296 -11.88 -45.09 10.08
C VAL A 296 -13.26 -45.41 10.65
N ILE A 297 -14.16 -46.01 9.86
CA ILE A 297 -15.48 -46.42 10.34
C ILE A 297 -15.39 -47.67 11.25
N ALA A 298 -14.47 -48.59 10.97
CA ALA A 298 -14.25 -49.77 11.80
C ALA A 298 -13.64 -49.45 13.18
N LEU A 299 -12.77 -48.43 13.27
CA LEU A 299 -12.21 -47.96 14.55
C LEU A 299 -13.22 -47.17 15.39
N GLY A 300 -14.17 -46.46 14.76
CA GLY A 300 -15.27 -45.77 15.47
C GLY A 300 -16.36 -46.71 15.99
N ALA A 301 -16.58 -47.86 15.35
CA ALA A 301 -17.54 -48.85 15.83
C ALA A 301 -17.01 -49.71 17.01
N LEU A 302 -15.67 -49.83 17.14
CA LEU A 302 -15.03 -50.51 18.27
C LEU A 302 -14.92 -49.63 19.53
N SER A 303 -14.91 -48.29 19.40
CA SER A 303 -14.94 -47.39 20.57
C SER A 303 -16.33 -47.32 21.21
N HIS A 304 -17.40 -47.51 20.45
CA HIS A 304 -18.76 -47.54 20.98
C HIS A 304 -19.13 -48.84 21.72
N LEU A 305 -18.44 -49.96 21.45
CA LEU A 305 -18.65 -51.20 22.21
C LEU A 305 -17.89 -51.22 23.56
N GLY A 306 -16.85 -50.38 23.71
CA GLY A 306 -16.06 -50.25 24.94
C GLY A 306 -16.72 -49.38 26.03
N GLN A 307 -17.63 -48.48 25.65
CA GLN A 307 -18.34 -47.59 26.60
C GLN A 307 -19.57 -48.25 27.28
N ALA A 308 -20.00 -49.44 26.85
CA ALA A 308 -21.11 -50.16 27.49
C ALA A 308 -20.69 -51.07 28.65
N ILE A 309 -19.38 -51.28 28.88
CA ILE A 309 -18.85 -52.19 29.92
C ILE A 309 -18.18 -51.43 31.08
N PHE A 310 -17.94 -50.12 30.93
CA PHE A 310 -17.21 -49.29 31.90
C PHE A 310 -18.09 -48.34 32.73
N ASN A 311 -19.37 -48.69 32.94
CA ASN A 311 -20.35 -47.84 33.64
C ASN A 311 -20.80 -48.37 35.01
N ASP A 312 -20.03 -49.27 35.65
CA ASP A 312 -20.38 -49.85 36.96
C ASP A 312 -19.53 -49.37 38.14
N HIS A 313 -18.60 -48.43 37.93
CA HIS A 313 -17.88 -47.77 39.02
C HIS A 313 -18.01 -46.26 38.90
N GLY A 314 -18.96 -45.71 39.64
CA GLY A 314 -19.34 -44.31 39.58
C GLY A 314 -18.22 -43.38 40.02
N LEU A 315 -17.93 -42.37 39.18
CA LEU A 315 -17.35 -41.09 39.56
C LEU A 315 -17.78 -40.03 38.55
N ALA A 316 -18.42 -38.97 39.08
CA ALA A 316 -18.63 -37.62 38.53
C ALA A 316 -19.11 -37.46 37.07
N THR A 317 -20.36 -37.00 36.95
CA THR A 317 -20.95 -36.37 35.77
C THR A 317 -20.05 -35.24 35.24
N PHE A 318 -19.32 -35.49 34.15
CA PHE A 318 -18.66 -34.43 33.37
C PHE A 318 -19.59 -33.99 32.24
N SER A 319 -20.22 -32.84 32.41
CA SER A 319 -20.85 -32.11 31.31
C SER A 319 -19.75 -31.50 30.43
N LEU A 320 -19.62 -31.99 29.19
CA LEU A 320 -18.80 -31.34 28.17
C LEU A 320 -19.51 -30.07 27.67
N PRO A 321 -18.91 -28.88 27.75
CA PRO A 321 -19.41 -27.73 27.03
C PRO A 321 -18.80 -27.69 25.62
N TRP A 322 -19.70 -27.85 24.65
CA TRP A 322 -19.93 -26.91 23.55
C TRP A 322 -19.39 -27.23 22.14
N SER A 323 -20.37 -27.35 21.24
CA SER A 323 -20.31 -27.30 19.78
C SER A 323 -20.19 -25.85 19.29
N GLY A 324 -19.47 -25.65 18.18
CA GLY A 324 -19.24 -24.34 17.55
C GLY A 324 -20.50 -23.50 17.42
N GLN A 325 -20.43 -22.28 17.94
CA GLN A 325 -21.48 -21.28 17.84
C GLN A 325 -21.10 -20.35 16.68
N ASP A 326 -21.96 -20.22 15.68
CA ASP A 326 -21.77 -19.24 14.62
C ASP A 326 -21.80 -17.83 15.23
N ASP A 327 -20.79 -17.01 14.94
CA ASP A 327 -20.68 -15.64 15.45
C ASP A 327 -21.74 -14.75 14.76
N THR A 328 -22.94 -14.72 15.35
CA THR A 328 -24.03 -13.79 15.03
C THR A 328 -23.69 -12.35 15.41
N PRO A 329 -24.37 -11.33 14.83
CA PRO A 329 -24.16 -9.93 15.20
C PRO A 329 -24.32 -9.65 16.70
N GLU A 330 -25.28 -10.31 17.36
CA GLU A 330 -25.52 -10.15 18.80
C GLU A 330 -24.35 -10.71 19.64
N THR A 331 -23.85 -11.89 19.27
CA THR A 331 -22.68 -12.50 19.94
C THR A 331 -21.39 -11.71 19.71
N CYS A 332 -21.22 -11.08 18.54
CA CYS A 332 -20.10 -10.17 18.28
C CYS A 332 -20.19 -8.90 19.14
N ALA A 333 -21.38 -8.32 19.28
CA ALA A 333 -21.58 -7.13 20.11
C ALA A 333 -21.32 -7.40 21.60
N ASP A 334 -21.69 -8.58 22.10
CA ASP A 334 -21.36 -9.02 23.46
C ASP A 334 -19.86 -9.28 23.64
N LEU A 335 -19.19 -9.86 22.64
CA LEU A 335 -17.74 -10.09 22.63
C LEU A 335 -16.96 -8.77 22.72
N TYR A 336 -17.31 -7.76 21.92
CA TYR A 336 -16.64 -6.45 22.01
C TYR A 336 -16.90 -5.76 23.35
N ARG A 337 -18.11 -5.90 23.92
CA ARG A 337 -18.40 -5.41 25.28
C ARG A 337 -17.50 -6.09 26.33
N GLN A 338 -17.22 -7.38 26.18
CA GLN A 338 -16.31 -8.10 27.06
C GLN A 338 -14.86 -7.62 26.88
N LEU A 339 -14.38 -7.48 25.64
CA LEU A 339 -13.02 -7.03 25.31
C LEU A 339 -12.75 -5.57 25.72
N SER A 340 -13.78 -4.72 25.76
CA SER A 340 -13.67 -3.31 26.16
C SER A 340 -13.48 -3.08 27.67
N ARG A 341 -13.62 -4.12 28.51
CA ARG A 341 -13.42 -3.99 29.96
C ARG A 341 -11.94 -3.91 30.29
N LYS A 342 -11.58 -3.07 31.26
CA LYS A 342 -10.17 -2.88 31.70
C LYS A 342 -9.52 -4.15 32.24
N ASP A 343 -10.31 -5.13 32.65
CA ASP A 343 -9.91 -6.44 33.17
C ASP A 343 -10.20 -7.60 32.20
N ALA A 344 -10.49 -7.32 30.92
CA ALA A 344 -10.92 -8.32 29.94
C ALA A 344 -10.01 -9.55 29.80
N PHE A 345 -8.72 -9.38 30.10
CA PHE A 345 -7.71 -10.43 30.02
C PHE A 345 -7.14 -10.86 31.38
N ALA A 346 -7.67 -10.35 32.48
CA ALA A 346 -7.18 -10.66 33.82
C ALA A 346 -7.46 -12.13 34.18
N GLY A 347 -6.41 -12.92 34.42
CA GLY A 347 -6.52 -14.32 34.83
C GLY A 347 -6.86 -15.31 33.71
N ILE A 348 -6.82 -14.89 32.44
CA ILE A 348 -7.08 -15.74 31.27
C ILE A 348 -5.76 -16.27 30.70
N THR A 349 -5.75 -17.52 30.22
CA THR A 349 -4.57 -18.12 29.59
C THR A 349 -4.27 -17.52 28.21
N ASP A 350 -3.00 -17.46 27.81
CA ASP A 350 -2.58 -16.94 26.48
C ASP A 350 -3.31 -17.59 25.30
N ARG A 351 -3.67 -18.88 25.43
CA ARG A 351 -4.45 -19.59 24.41
C ARG A 351 -5.85 -19.01 24.28
N ALA A 352 -6.50 -18.70 25.40
CA ALA A 352 -7.83 -18.12 25.41
C ALA A 352 -7.81 -16.64 25.01
N VAL A 353 -6.74 -15.90 25.30
CA VAL A 353 -6.53 -14.54 24.76
C VAL A 353 -6.47 -14.58 23.24
N ARG A 354 -5.64 -15.46 22.65
CA ARG A 354 -5.54 -15.62 21.18
C ARG A 354 -6.88 -16.00 20.55
N GLU A 355 -7.65 -16.86 21.20
CA GLU A 355 -8.97 -17.26 20.72
C GLU A 355 -9.96 -16.09 20.71
N LEU A 356 -9.99 -15.28 21.77
CA LEU A 356 -10.86 -14.10 21.85
C LEU A 356 -10.48 -13.03 20.83
N THR A 357 -9.17 -12.80 20.63
CA THR A 357 -8.67 -11.90 19.59
C THR A 357 -9.05 -12.40 18.20
N HIS A 358 -8.87 -13.69 17.91
CA HIS A 358 -9.21 -14.27 16.61
C HIS A 358 -10.71 -14.16 16.29
N ARG A 359 -11.57 -14.36 17.29
CA ARG A 359 -13.02 -14.16 17.15
C ARG A 359 -13.39 -12.69 16.95
N GLY A 360 -12.69 -11.77 17.62
CA GLY A 360 -12.84 -10.33 17.39
C GLY A 360 -12.51 -9.93 15.94
N GLU A 361 -11.38 -10.39 15.41
CA GLU A 361 -10.99 -10.17 14.01
C GLU A 361 -12.01 -10.78 13.03
N GLN A 362 -12.59 -11.93 13.37
CA GLN A 362 -13.62 -12.56 12.53
C GLN A 362 -14.92 -11.76 12.51
N CYS A 363 -15.36 -11.22 13.64
CA CYS A 363 -16.49 -10.30 13.73
C CYS A 363 -16.26 -9.00 12.92
N GLU A 364 -15.03 -8.47 12.96
CA GLU A 364 -14.62 -7.29 12.19
C GLU A 364 -14.66 -7.54 10.68
N ARG A 365 -14.06 -8.66 10.21
CA ARG A 365 -14.10 -9.06 8.79
C ARG A 365 -15.51 -9.25 8.27
N ASN A 366 -16.43 -9.68 9.13
CA ASN A 366 -17.83 -9.88 8.78
C ASN A 366 -18.68 -8.60 8.90
N GLY A 367 -18.08 -7.46 9.30
CA GLY A 367 -18.75 -6.16 9.39
C GLY A 367 -19.60 -5.95 10.65
N TYR A 368 -19.45 -6.78 11.69
CA TYR A 368 -20.25 -6.72 12.92
C TYR A 368 -19.60 -5.90 14.05
N TRP A 369 -18.94 -4.80 13.69
CA TRP A 369 -18.17 -3.96 14.62
C TRP A 369 -18.99 -2.89 15.34
N HIS A 370 -20.25 -2.71 14.95
CA HIS A 370 -21.19 -1.77 15.57
C HIS A 370 -22.23 -2.49 16.43
N PRO A 371 -22.54 -1.99 17.64
CA PRO A 371 -23.68 -2.48 18.39
C PRO A 371 -24.97 -2.17 17.60
N VAL A 372 -25.68 -3.22 17.19
CA VAL A 372 -27.01 -3.05 16.59
C VAL A 372 -27.93 -2.45 17.67
N PRO A 373 -28.61 -1.32 17.43
CA PRO A 373 -29.57 -0.79 18.39
C PRO A 373 -30.63 -1.86 18.63
N ARG A 374 -30.84 -2.26 19.89
CA ARG A 374 -31.91 -3.18 20.28
C ARG A 374 -33.22 -2.55 19.81
N THR A 375 -33.87 -3.17 18.83
CA THR A 375 -35.27 -2.88 18.55
C THR A 375 -36.04 -3.60 19.64
N ASP A 376 -36.35 -2.87 20.71
CA ASP A 376 -37.25 -3.37 21.75
C ASP A 376 -38.62 -3.63 21.12
N SER A 377 -38.88 -4.90 20.81
CA SER A 377 -40.21 -5.42 20.52
C SER A 377 -40.72 -6.08 21.80
N HIS A 378 -41.36 -5.30 22.66
CA HIS A 378 -42.66 -5.62 23.29
C HIS A 378 -43.12 -4.52 24.25
#